data_AF-A0A6G6YW51-F1
#
_entry.id   AF-A0A6G6YW51-F1
#
_cell.length_a   1.000
_cell.length_b   1.000
_cell.length_c   1.000
_cell.angle_alpha   90.00
_cell.angle_beta   90.00
_cell.angle_gamma   90.00
#
_symmetry.space_group_name_H-M   'P 1'
#
loop_
_entity.id
_entity.type
_entity.pdbx_description
1 polymer ?
#
loop_
_entity_poly.entity_id
_entity_poly.type
_entity_poly.pdbx_seq_one_letter_code
_entity_poly.pdbx_strand_id
1 'polypeptide(L)'
;MRPSQPLNFRRIAAVLAAAGTLFWLYIFYAIAHVAPGDGSGFQWLAVIPLGMIFGLFFLPAWLMVAIGRLPRFTAALGAGGLIAFAVIWAQLLQEFPKTQFY
;
A
#
# COMPACT_ATOMS: atom_id res chain seq x y z
N MET A 1 23.60 28.63 -14.82
CA MET A 1 22.50 27.64 -14.78
C MET A 1 22.99 26.42 -14.01
N ARG A 2 22.32 26.00 -12.92
CA ARG A 2 22.63 24.70 -12.30
C ARG A 2 22.08 23.62 -13.22
N PRO A 3 22.84 22.58 -13.57
CA PRO A 3 22.28 21.45 -14.30
C PRO A 3 21.13 20.88 -13.48
N SER A 4 19.94 20.76 -14.08
CA SER A 4 18.83 20.03 -13.50
C SER A 4 19.28 18.58 -13.32
N GLN A 5 19.35 18.12 -12.07
CA GLN A 5 19.67 16.71 -11.82
C GLN A 5 18.61 15.84 -12.51
N PRO A 6 19.00 14.81 -13.29
CA PRO A 6 18.05 13.95 -13.95
C PRO A 6 17.20 13.21 -12.92
N LEU A 7 15.88 13.22 -13.14
CA LEU A 7 14.88 12.55 -12.30
C LEU A 7 15.24 11.06 -12.13
N ASN A 8 15.54 10.65 -10.90
CA ASN A 8 15.92 9.28 -10.58
C ASN A 8 14.67 8.43 -10.28
N PHE A 9 14.12 7.83 -11.34
CA PHE A 9 12.93 6.97 -11.26
C PHE A 9 13.12 5.74 -10.36
N ARG A 10 14.35 5.22 -10.22
CA ARG A 10 14.62 4.10 -9.31
C ARG A 10 14.41 4.52 -7.86
N ARG A 11 14.87 5.73 -7.50
CA ARG A 11 14.65 6.30 -6.17
C ARG A 11 13.17 6.57 -5.92
N ILE A 12 12.46 7.09 -6.92
CA ILE A 12 11.00 7.29 -6.83
C ILE A 12 10.28 5.96 -6.62
N ALA A 13 10.59 4.94 -7.42
CA ALA A 13 10.02 3.62 -7.28
C ALA A 13 10.31 3.00 -5.90
N ALA A 14 11.52 3.19 -5.37
CA ALA A 14 11.87 2.75 -4.03
C ALA A 14 11.06 3.46 -2.94
N VAL A 15 10.86 4.77 -3.07
CA VAL A 15 10.04 5.56 -2.14
C VAL A 15 8.58 5.12 -2.20
N LEU A 16 8.02 4.91 -3.40
CA LEU A 16 6.66 4.40 -3.57
C LEU A 16 6.49 3.00 -2.98
N ALA A 17 7.46 2.11 -3.22
CA ALA A 17 7.45 0.77 -2.67
C ALA A 17 7.49 0.78 -1.13
N ALA A 18 8.36 1.60 -0.55
CA ALA A 18 8.46 1.80 0.89
C ALA A 18 7.18 2.39 1.48
N ALA A 19 6.62 3.44 0.87
CA ALA A 19 5.40 4.07 1.33
C ALA A 19 4.21 3.09 1.33
N GLY A 20 4.03 2.30 0.26
CA GLY A 20 2.96 1.30 0.24
C GLY A 20 3.20 0.13 1.20
N THR A 21 4.45 -0.24 1.46
CA THR A 21 4.77 -1.25 2.49
C THR A 21 4.42 -0.74 3.89
N LEU A 22 4.78 0.50 4.21
CA LEU A 22 4.42 1.12 5.48
C LEU A 22 2.91 1.29 5.63
N PHE A 23 2.23 1.68 4.55
CA PHE A 23 0.78 1.83 4.55
C PHE A 23 0.07 0.49 4.76
N TRP A 24 0.56 -0.57 4.12
CA TRP A 24 0.09 -1.94 4.35
C TRP A 24 0.25 -2.36 5.82
N LEU A 25 1.42 -2.13 6.43
CA LEU A 25 1.66 -2.42 7.85
C LEU A 25 0.73 -1.62 8.77
N TYR A 26 0.52 -0.33 8.47
CA TYR A 26 -0.41 0.51 9.22
C TYR A 26 -1.85 -0.03 9.16
N ILE A 27 -2.31 -0.42 7.98
CA ILE A 27 -3.65 -0.99 7.79
C ILE A 27 -3.79 -2.29 8.58
N PHE A 28 -2.80 -3.19 8.50
CA PHE A 28 -2.79 -4.43 9.27
C PHE A 28 -2.85 -4.16 10.77
N TYR A 29 -2.04 -3.21 11.25
CA TYR A 29 -2.07 -2.79 12.64
C TYR A 29 -3.44 -2.24 13.03
N ALA A 30 -4.03 -1.37 12.20
CA ALA A 30 -5.34 -0.77 12.46
C ALA A 30 -6.44 -1.84 12.54
N ILE A 31 -6.49 -2.77 11.57
CA ILE A 31 -7.47 -3.87 11.54
C ILE A 31 -7.31 -4.77 12.76
N ALA A 32 -6.08 -5.11 13.14
CA ALA A 32 -5.80 -5.96 14.29
C ALA A 32 -6.20 -5.33 15.64
N HIS A 33 -6.28 -3.99 15.71
CA HIS A 33 -6.69 -3.25 16.90
C HIS A 33 -8.17 -2.85 16.91
N VAL A 34 -8.93 -3.13 15.85
CA VAL A 34 -10.39 -3.09 15.92
C VAL A 34 -10.80 -4.19 16.92
N ALA A 35 -11.61 -3.82 17.93
CA ALA A 35 -12.05 -4.68 19.04
C ALA A 35 -12.27 -6.13 18.56
N PRO A 36 -11.83 -7.16 19.35
CA PRO A 36 -11.74 -8.55 18.92
C PRO A 36 -12.99 -8.86 18.13
N GLY A 37 -12.79 -9.10 16.82
CA GLY A 37 -13.83 -8.98 15.82
C GLY A 37 -15.11 -9.60 16.37
N ASP A 38 -16.22 -8.91 16.17
CA ASP A 38 -17.61 -9.33 16.39
C ASP A 38 -17.97 -10.77 15.96
N GLY A 39 -17.02 -11.60 15.50
CA GLY A 39 -17.15 -12.95 15.03
C GLY A 39 -17.47 -13.02 13.54
N SER A 40 -17.65 -11.87 12.87
CA SER A 40 -18.16 -11.80 11.49
C SER A 40 -17.14 -12.22 10.42
N GLY A 41 -15.85 -12.24 10.76
CA GLY A 41 -14.77 -12.49 9.79
C GLY A 41 -14.44 -11.28 8.89
N PHE A 42 -15.01 -10.10 9.14
CA PHE A 42 -14.76 -8.88 8.36
C PHE A 42 -13.28 -8.47 8.34
N GLN A 43 -12.55 -8.76 9.43
CA GLN A 43 -11.10 -8.56 9.51
C GLN A 43 -10.34 -9.36 8.42
N TRP A 44 -10.77 -10.59 8.13
CA TRP A 44 -10.17 -11.42 7.07
C TRP A 44 -10.55 -10.96 5.67
N LEU A 45 -11.79 -10.49 5.50
CA LEU A 45 -12.24 -9.84 4.28
C LEU A 45 -11.44 -8.57 3.96
N ALA A 46 -10.91 -7.88 4.96
CA ALA A 46 -10.01 -6.75 4.77
C ALA A 46 -8.56 -7.21 4.50
N VAL A 47 -8.04 -8.10 5.34
CA VAL A 47 -6.65 -8.56 5.31
C VAL A 47 -6.27 -9.24 3.99
N ILE A 48 -7.14 -10.07 3.42
CA ILE A 48 -6.82 -10.86 2.22
C ILE A 48 -6.70 -9.96 0.98
N PRO A 49 -7.68 -9.13 0.59
CA PRO A 49 -7.55 -8.23 -0.55
C PRO A 49 -6.39 -7.24 -0.39
N LEU A 50 -6.20 -6.68 0.80
CA LEU A 50 -5.08 -5.76 1.09
C LEU A 50 -3.72 -6.46 0.98
N GLY A 51 -3.62 -7.71 1.45
CA GLY A 51 -2.45 -8.57 1.24
C GLY A 51 -2.19 -8.88 -0.23
N MET A 52 -3.24 -9.12 -1.03
CA MET A 52 -3.12 -9.35 -2.47
C MET A 52 -2.58 -8.12 -3.20
N ILE A 53 -3.06 -6.91 -2.88
CA ILE A 53 -2.53 -5.66 -3.45
C ILE A 53 -1.04 -5.51 -3.13
N PHE A 54 -0.66 -5.77 -1.87
CA PHE A 54 0.75 -5.78 -1.49
C PHE A 54 1.58 -6.75 -2.35
N GLY A 55 1.13 -8.00 -2.42
CA GLY A 55 1.80 -9.06 -3.17
C GLY A 55 1.90 -8.80 -4.68
N LEU A 56 0.89 -8.16 -5.28
CA LEU A 56 0.81 -7.92 -6.72
C LEU A 56 1.51 -6.64 -7.17
N PHE A 57 1.54 -5.60 -6.34
CA PHE A 57 2.07 -4.29 -6.74
C PHE A 57 3.39 -3.96 -6.06
N PHE A 58 3.51 -4.21 -4.76
CA PHE A 58 4.62 -3.72 -3.95
C PHE A 58 5.77 -4.72 -3.86
N LEU A 59 5.46 -6.02 -3.74
CA LEU A 59 6.49 -7.06 -3.79
C LEU A 59 7.26 -7.05 -5.13
N PRO A 60 6.59 -6.98 -6.31
CA PRO A 60 7.29 -6.90 -7.58
C PRO A 60 7.98 -5.55 -7.79
N ALA A 61 7.44 -4.46 -7.22
CA ALA A 61 8.10 -3.17 -7.24
C ALA A 61 9.44 -3.21 -6.49
N TRP A 62 9.49 -3.82 -5.29
CA TRP A 62 10.73 -4.04 -4.55
C TRP A 62 11.74 -4.86 -5.33
N LEU A 63 11.30 -5.97 -5.94
CA LEU A 63 12.15 -6.82 -6.76
C LEU A 63 12.74 -6.05 -7.96
N MET A 64 11.91 -5.28 -8.67
CA MET A 64 12.37 -4.50 -9.82
C MET A 64 13.30 -3.34 -9.41
N VAL A 65 13.05 -2.69 -8.27
CA VAL A 65 13.96 -1.69 -7.69
C VAL A 65 15.32 -2.31 -7.37
N ALA A 66 15.34 -3.52 -6.80
CA ALA A 66 16.57 -4.23 -6.45
C ALA A 66 17.36 -4.62 -7.71
N ILE A 67 16.69 -5.19 -8.70
CA ILE A 67 17.29 -5.56 -10.00
C ILE A 67 17.72 -4.33 -10.81
N GLY A 68 17.13 -3.16 -10.53
CA GLY A 68 17.48 -1.89 -11.20
C GLY A 68 17.00 -1.79 -12.65
N ARG A 69 16.02 -2.61 -13.05
CA ARG A 69 15.47 -2.64 -14.41
C ARG A 69 14.12 -1.94 -14.49
N LEU A 70 13.88 -1.30 -15.64
CA LEU A 70 12.62 -0.63 -15.98
C LEU A 70 12.09 0.33 -14.89
N PRO A 71 12.91 1.25 -14.35
CA PRO A 71 12.55 2.05 -13.18
C PRO A 71 11.30 2.93 -13.37
N ARG A 72 10.96 3.30 -14.61
CA ARG A 72 9.71 4.02 -14.93
C ARG A 72 8.48 3.14 -14.77
N PHE A 73 8.55 1.90 -15.26
CA PHE A 73 7.47 0.93 -15.08
C PHE A 73 7.30 0.59 -13.61
N THR A 74 8.39 0.42 -12.88
CA THR A 74 8.35 0.16 -11.43
C THR A 74 7.72 1.32 -10.66
N ALA A 75 8.01 2.56 -11.04
CA ALA A 75 7.37 3.73 -10.46
C ALA A 75 5.87 3.78 -10.77
N ALA A 76 5.46 3.48 -12.01
CA ALA A 76 4.05 3.40 -12.39
C ALA A 76 3.30 2.30 -11.64
N LEU A 77 3.92 1.12 -11.48
CA LEU A 77 3.37 0.00 -10.72
C LEU A 77 3.20 0.36 -9.24
N GLY A 78 4.22 0.96 -8.62
CA GLY A 78 4.17 1.41 -7.23
C GLY A 78 3.11 2.49 -7.01
N ALA A 79 2.97 3.44 -7.93
CA ALA A 79 1.93 4.46 -7.87
C ALA A 79 0.53 3.86 -8.02
N GLY A 80 0.34 2.95 -8.97
CA GLY A 80 -0.93 2.23 -9.17
C GLY A 80 -1.33 1.42 -7.94
N GLY A 81 -0.38 0.71 -7.33
CA GLY A 81 -0.61 -0.01 -6.08
C GLY A 81 -1.01 0.91 -4.93
N LEU A 82 -0.43 2.12 -4.84
CA LEU A 82 -0.75 3.10 -3.81
C LEU A 82 -2.17 3.65 -3.95
N ILE A 83 -2.58 3.92 -5.19
CA ILE A 83 -3.96 4.35 -5.50
C ILE A 83 -4.94 3.24 -5.15
N ALA A 84 -4.68 2.00 -5.58
CA ALA A 84 -5.52 0.85 -5.24
C ALA A 84 -5.66 0.67 -3.72
N PHE A 85 -4.55 0.81 -2.99
CA PHE A 85 -4.54 0.77 -1.53
C PHE A 85 -5.40 1.87 -0.91
N ALA A 86 -5.24 3.11 -1.37
CA ALA A 86 -5.98 4.25 -0.83
C ALA A 86 -7.49 4.11 -1.07
N VAL A 87 -7.90 3.66 -2.26
CA VAL A 87 -9.31 3.46 -2.60
C VAL A 87 -9.93 2.38 -1.72
N ILE A 88 -9.32 1.20 -1.64
CA ILE A 88 -9.87 0.09 -0.86
C ILE A 88 -9.88 0.42 0.63
N TRP A 89 -8.84 1.06 1.14
CA TRP A 89 -8.82 1.50 2.53
C TRP A 89 -9.91 2.53 2.83
N ALA A 90 -10.14 3.49 1.93
CA ALA A 90 -11.21 4.47 2.09
C ALA A 90 -12.60 3.83 2.10
N GLN A 91 -12.83 2.79 1.27
CA GLN A 91 -14.07 2.01 1.30
C GLN A 91 -14.23 1.29 2.63
N LEU A 92 -13.18 0.63 3.11
CA LEU A 92 -13.19 -0.10 4.38
C LEU A 92 -13.45 0.81 5.59
N LEU A 93 -12.89 2.02 5.59
CA LEU A 93 -13.15 3.04 6.61
C LEU A 93 -14.62 3.49 6.66
N GLN A 94 -15.37 3.40 5.55
CA GLN A 94 -16.81 3.70 5.55
C GLN A 94 -17.65 2.56 6.11
N GLU A 95 -17.16 1.33 5.96
CA GLU A 95 -17.83 0.11 6.41
C GLU A 95 -17.58 -0.21 7.88
N PHE A 96 -16.47 0.25 8.46
CA PHE A 96 -16.24 0.10 9.89
C PHE A 96 -17.32 0.84 10.70
N PRO A 97 -17.89 0.20 11.75
CA PRO A 97 -18.89 0.84 12.59
C PRO A 97 -18.33 2.16 13.15
N LYS A 98 -18.99 3.29 12.84
CA LYS A 98 -18.63 4.60 13.41
C LYS A 98 -18.86 4.70 14.92
N THR A 99 -19.48 3.67 15.51
CA THR A 99 -19.74 3.53 16.93
C THR A 99 -18.50 3.00 17.64
N GLN A 100 -17.62 3.90 18.10
CA GLN A 100 -16.83 3.85 19.35
C GLN A 100 -15.74 4.97 19.41
N PHE A 101 -16.02 6.14 18.84
CA PHE A 101 -15.32 7.37 19.22
C PHE A 101 -16.32 8.38 19.78
N TYR A 102 -17.00 8.02 20.87
CA TYR A 102 -17.51 8.92 21.91
C TYR A 102 -17.91 8.08 23.13
#